data_AF-A0A378YAB9-F1
#
_entry.id   AF-A0A378YAB9-F1
#
_cell.length_a   1.000
_cell.length_b   1.000
_cell.length_c   1.000
_cell.angle_alpha   90.00
_cell.angle_beta   90.00
_cell.angle_gamma   90.00
#
_symmetry.space_group_name_H-M   'P 1'
#
loop_
_entity.id
_entity.type
_entity.pdbx_description
1 polymer ?
#
loop_
_entity_poly.entity_id
_entity_poly.type
_entity_poly.pdbx_seq_one_letter_code
_entity_poly.pdbx_strand_id
1 'polypeptide(L)'
;MAGGKIDPGETPEAALHREIREELGVGVTAVNELGVFRAEAYGHTPGTRLHMTCFTAELTDDPRPSSEIAEIRYFTVAEYAAMPHVAPGSLMVFHHLRDLDLID
;
A
#
# COMPACT_ATOMS: atom_id res chain seq x y z
N MET A 1 1.17 -4.00 -0.52
CA MET A 1 0.17 -3.00 -0.11
C MET A 1 -0.67 -2.72 -1.33
N ALA A 2 -1.99 -2.61 -1.18
CA ALA A 2 -2.89 -2.21 -2.26
C ALA A 2 -2.81 -0.70 -2.48
N GLY A 3 -2.97 -0.25 -3.73
CA GLY A 3 -2.90 1.15 -4.11
C GLY A 3 -2.21 1.36 -5.46
N GLY A 4 -2.46 2.52 -6.06
CA GLY A 4 -1.96 2.87 -7.37
C GLY A 4 -1.68 4.35 -7.53
N LYS A 5 -1.64 4.81 -8.79
CA LYS A 5 -1.32 6.20 -9.12
C LYS A 5 -2.53 7.08 -8.87
N ILE A 6 -2.25 8.31 -8.43
CA ILE A 6 -3.27 9.35 -8.33
C ILE A 6 -3.54 9.89 -9.74
N ASP A 7 -4.80 9.88 -10.16
CA ASP A 7 -5.21 10.40 -11.46
C ASP A 7 -5.26 11.94 -11.48
N PRO A 8 -5.19 12.57 -12.67
CA PRO A 8 -5.29 14.02 -12.78
C PRO A 8 -6.57 14.59 -12.15
N GLY A 9 -6.41 15.45 -11.15
CA GLY A 9 -7.52 16.08 -10.43
C GLY A 9 -8.05 15.26 -9.24
N GLU A 10 -7.47 14.09 -8.98
CA GLU A 10 -7.84 13.23 -7.86
C GLU A 10 -7.07 13.64 -6.58
N THR A 11 -7.73 13.56 -5.43
CA THR A 11 -7.05 13.69 -4.13
C THR A 11 -6.44 12.35 -3.72
N PRO A 12 -5.39 12.31 -2.88
CA PRO A 12 -4.81 11.04 -2.42
C PRO A 12 -5.84 10.08 -1.79
N GLU A 13 -6.80 10.61 -1.03
CA GLU A 13 -7.87 9.82 -0.42
C GLU A 13 -8.89 9.32 -1.46
N ALA A 14 -9.23 10.12 -2.46
CA ALA A 14 -10.10 9.66 -3.56
C ALA A 14 -9.43 8.51 -4.34
N ALA A 15 -8.12 8.62 -4.60
CA ALA A 15 -7.33 7.56 -5.21
C ALA A 15 -7.34 6.28 -4.36
N LEU A 16 -7.14 6.39 -3.04
CA LEU A 16 -7.26 5.25 -2.11
C LEU A 16 -8.61 4.54 -2.27
N HIS A 17 -9.73 5.27 -2.24
CA HIS A 17 -11.05 4.68 -2.37
C HIS A 17 -11.30 4.02 -3.74
N ARG A 18 -10.72 4.56 -4.82
CA ARG A 18 -10.82 3.96 -6.16
C ARG A 18 -9.97 2.69 -6.26
N GLU A 19 -8.70 2.78 -5.93
CA GLU A 19 -7.72 1.70 -6.04
C GLU A 19 -8.14 0.48 -5.20
N ILE A 20 -8.56 0.68 -3.94
CA ILE A 20 -9.01 -0.44 -3.10
C ILE A 20 -10.24 -1.15 -3.69
N ARG A 21 -11.16 -0.40 -4.32
CA ARG A 21 -12.31 -1.02 -5.01
C ARG A 21 -11.87 -1.79 -6.26
N GLU A 22 -10.90 -1.28 -7.01
CA GLU A 22 -10.40 -1.90 -8.24
C GLU A 22 -9.56 -3.15 -7.98
N GLU A 23 -8.74 -3.15 -6.92
CA GLU A 23 -7.78 -4.22 -6.61
C GLU A 23 -8.34 -5.29 -5.66
N LEU A 24 -9.22 -4.90 -4.73
CA LEU A 24 -9.71 -5.77 -3.65
C LEU A 24 -11.23 -5.99 -3.69
N GLY A 25 -11.96 -5.28 -4.55
CA GLY A 25 -13.41 -5.41 -4.71
C GLY A 25 -14.25 -4.92 -3.51
N VAL A 26 -13.64 -4.19 -2.57
CA VAL A 26 -14.27 -3.76 -1.31
C VAL A 26 -14.10 -2.27 -1.06
N GLY A 27 -14.82 -1.72 -0.09
CA GLY A 27 -14.67 -0.34 0.37
C GLY A 27 -13.70 -0.22 1.55
N VAL A 28 -13.42 1.02 1.93
CA VAL A 28 -12.68 1.37 3.15
C VAL A 28 -13.45 2.37 4.01
N THR A 29 -13.25 2.28 5.32
CA THR A 29 -13.76 3.20 6.34
C THR A 29 -12.67 3.49 7.38
N ALA A 30 -12.93 4.38 8.33
CA ALA A 30 -11.94 4.79 9.35
C ALA A 30 -10.57 5.18 8.75
N VAL A 31 -10.60 5.91 7.63
CA VAL A 31 -9.41 6.31 6.88
C VAL A 31 -8.63 7.37 7.66
N ASN A 32 -7.35 7.09 7.90
CA ASN A 32 -6.43 8.03 8.54
C ASN A 32 -5.13 8.11 7.74
N GLU A 33 -4.62 9.33 7.52
CA GLU A 33 -3.31 9.50 6.89
C GLU A 33 -2.22 8.95 7.81
N LEU A 34 -1.46 7.97 7.31
CA LEU A 34 -0.28 7.42 7.99
C LEU A 34 0.93 8.32 7.76
N GLY A 35 1.02 8.89 6.55
CA GLY A 35 2.03 9.88 6.19
C GLY A 35 2.56 9.69 4.78
N VAL A 36 3.59 10.46 4.47
CA VAL A 36 4.22 10.52 3.15
C VAL A 36 5.59 9.85 3.16
N PHE A 37 5.75 8.85 2.30
CA PHE A 37 6.98 8.06 2.16
C PHE A 37 7.61 8.31 0.79
N ARG A 38 8.95 8.37 0.77
CA ARG A 38 9.73 8.59 -0.45
C ARG A 38 10.84 7.56 -0.55
N ALA A 39 10.90 6.84 -1.67
CA ALA A 39 11.86 5.78 -1.90
C ALA A 39 12.25 5.73 -3.39
N GLU A 40 13.23 4.90 -3.75
CA GLU A 40 13.43 4.53 -5.16
C GLU A 40 12.30 3.61 -5.62
N ALA A 41 11.83 3.84 -6.86
CA ALA A 41 10.77 3.03 -7.45
C ALA A 41 11.32 1.65 -7.86
N TYR A 42 10.88 0.60 -7.17
CA TYR A 42 11.27 -0.77 -7.46
C TYR A 42 10.79 -1.20 -8.86
N GLY A 43 11.65 -1.85 -9.64
CA GLY A 43 11.31 -2.29 -11.01
C GLY A 43 11.30 -1.19 -12.07
N HIS A 44 11.69 0.05 -11.72
CA HIS A 44 11.80 1.17 -12.65
C HIS A 44 13.26 1.54 -12.93
N THR A 45 13.46 2.46 -13.90
CA THR A 45 14.79 2.99 -14.23
C THR A 45 15.47 3.57 -12.98
N PRO A 46 16.77 3.27 -12.74
CA PRO A 46 17.51 3.82 -11.62
C PRO A 46 17.38 5.34 -11.50
N GLY A 47 17.22 5.85 -10.27
CA GLY A 47 16.97 7.26 -9.99
C GLY A 47 15.51 7.70 -10.10
N THR A 48 14.59 6.83 -10.55
CA THR A 48 13.14 7.10 -10.47
C THR A 48 12.72 7.11 -9.00
N ARG A 49 12.14 8.23 -8.56
CA ARG A 49 11.66 8.40 -7.18
C ARG A 49 10.17 8.11 -7.08
N LEU A 50 9.80 7.34 -6.07
CA LEU A 50 8.44 7.07 -5.68
C LEU A 50 8.04 8.02 -4.53
N HIS A 51 6.83 8.56 -4.61
CA HIS A 51 6.19 9.35 -3.57
C HIS A 51 4.86 8.66 -3.25
N MET A 52 4.70 8.19 -2.01
CA MET A 52 3.53 7.46 -1.54
C MET A 52 2.87 8.22 -0.40
N THR A 53 1.63 8.65 -0.58
CA THR A 53 0.77 9.04 0.54
C THR A 53 0.08 7.77 1.03
N CYS A 54 0.41 7.32 2.24
CA CYS A 54 -0.10 6.08 2.80
C CYS A 54 -1.18 6.36 3.85
N PHE A 55 -2.11 5.43 3.97
CA PHE A 55 -3.25 5.51 4.87
C PHE A 55 -3.40 4.20 5.65
N THR A 56 -3.93 4.28 6.86
CA THR A 56 -4.58 3.15 7.53
C THR A 56 -6.08 3.24 7.32
N ALA A 57 -6.75 2.10 7.21
CA ALA A 57 -8.19 2.04 7.04
C ALA A 57 -8.73 0.65 7.43
N GLU A 58 -10.03 0.57 7.69
CA GLU A 58 -10.78 -0.67 7.87
C GLU A 58 -11.47 -1.06 6.56
N LEU A 59 -11.37 -2.32 6.15
CA LEU A 59 -12.10 -2.84 4.99
C LEU A 59 -13.59 -3.04 5.35
N THR A 60 -14.49 -2.75 4.40
CA THR A 60 -15.93 -2.95 4.65
C THR A 60 -16.35 -4.42 4.63
N ASP A 61 -15.59 -5.26 3.92
CA ASP A 61 -15.88 -6.67 3.67
C ASP A 61 -14.58 -7.45 3.45
N ASP A 62 -14.69 -8.78 3.29
CA ASP A 62 -13.56 -9.64 2.95
C ASP A 62 -13.01 -9.32 1.54
N PRO A 63 -11.72 -8.96 1.41
CA PRO A 63 -11.15 -8.58 0.12
C PRO A 63 -11.00 -9.80 -0.78
N ARG A 64 -11.13 -9.57 -2.09
CA ARG A 64 -10.87 -10.58 -3.12
C ARG A 64 -9.93 -10.00 -4.17
N PRO A 65 -8.93 -10.76 -4.62
CA PRO A 65 -8.05 -10.28 -5.68
C PRO A 65 -8.86 -9.94 -6.93
N SER A 66 -8.63 -8.75 -7.48
CA SER A 66 -9.20 -8.31 -8.75
C SER A 66 -8.20 -7.49 -9.56
N SER A 67 -8.55 -7.21 -10.82
CA SER A 67 -7.71 -6.43 -11.74
C SER A 67 -6.29 -7.01 -11.86
N GLU A 68 -5.27 -6.23 -11.53
CA GLU A 68 -3.84 -6.60 -11.62
C GLU A 68 -3.36 -7.47 -10.44
N ILE A 69 -4.18 -7.67 -9.40
CA ILE A 69 -3.81 -8.46 -8.22
C ILE A 69 -4.10 -9.95 -8.46
N ALA A 70 -3.04 -10.75 -8.52
CA ALA A 70 -3.15 -12.20 -8.69
C ALA A 70 -3.46 -12.95 -7.38
N GLU A 71 -2.99 -12.44 -6.24
CA GLU A 71 -3.10 -13.10 -4.93
C GLU A 71 -3.12 -12.06 -3.80
N ILE A 72 -3.89 -12.35 -2.75
CA ILE A 72 -3.86 -11.62 -1.48
C ILE A 72 -3.28 -12.56 -0.42
N ARG A 73 -2.27 -12.07 0.30
CA ARG A 73 -1.64 -12.81 1.39
C ARG A 73 -1.26 -11.88 2.54
N TYR A 74 -1.46 -12.37 3.75
CA TYR A 74 -0.93 -11.76 4.98
C TYR A 74 0.45 -12.34 5.29
N PHE A 75 1.34 -11.48 5.78
CA PHE A 75 2.71 -11.82 6.14
C PHE A 75 3.17 -10.90 7.27
N THR A 76 4.11 -11.38 8.08
CA THR A 76 4.84 -10.53 9.03
C THR A 76 5.88 -9.68 8.31
N VAL A 77 6.39 -8.63 8.98
CA VAL A 77 7.48 -7.81 8.43
C VAL A 77 8.72 -8.66 8.11
N ALA A 78 9.04 -9.63 8.96
CA ALA A 78 10.17 -10.54 8.77
C ALA A 78 9.98 -11.49 7.58
N GLU A 79 8.77 -12.02 7.39
CA GLU A 79 8.45 -12.86 6.24
C GLU A 79 8.55 -12.08 4.92
N TYR A 80 8.04 -10.85 4.87
CA TYR A 80 8.18 -10.00 3.69
C TYR A 80 9.64 -9.68 3.37
N ALA A 81 10.44 -9.34 4.38
CA ALA A 81 11.86 -9.03 4.22
C ALA A 81 12.68 -10.22 3.69
N ALA A 82 12.19 -11.46 3.88
CA ALA A 82 12.82 -12.68 3.38
C ALA A 82 12.36 -13.08 1.96
N MET A 83 11.40 -12.37 1.35
CA MET A 83 10.91 -12.69 0.01
C MET A 83 11.95 -12.34 -1.08
N PRO A 84 11.91 -13.00 -2.26
CA PRO A 84 12.84 -12.72 -3.35
C PRO A 84 12.72 -11.30 -3.93
N HIS A 85 11.52 -10.72 -3.86
CA HIS A 85 11.19 -9.41 -4.41
C HIS A 85 10.64 -8.52 -3.31
N VAL A 86 11.42 -7.53 -2.91
CA VAL A 86 11.10 -6.62 -1.82
C VAL A 86 11.16 -5.19 -2.32
N ALA A 87 10.04 -4.47 -2.18
CA ALA A 87 9.99 -3.05 -2.51
C ALA A 87 10.51 -2.24 -1.30
N PRO A 88 11.57 -1.41 -1.47
CA PRO A 88 12.10 -0.60 -0.37
C PRO A 88 11.07 0.32 0.28
N GLY A 89 10.18 0.91 -0.52
CA GLY A 89 9.08 1.75 -0.02
C GLY A 89 8.14 1.00 0.92
N SER A 90 7.79 -0.25 0.60
CA SER A 90 6.94 -1.08 1.46
C SER A 90 7.61 -1.38 2.80
N LEU A 91 8.90 -1.73 2.82
CA LEU A 91 9.63 -1.95 4.08
C LEU A 91 9.67 -0.71 4.96
N MET A 92 9.85 0.48 4.38
CA MET A 92 9.81 1.73 5.13
C MET A 92 8.45 1.93 5.83
N VAL A 93 7.35 1.66 5.11
CA VAL A 93 6.00 1.75 5.68
C VAL A 93 5.79 0.71 6.78
N PHE A 94 6.21 -0.55 6.57
CA PHE A 94 6.05 -1.61 7.55
C PHE A 94 6.87 -1.37 8.82
N HIS A 95 8.10 -0.87 8.71
CA HIS A 95 8.87 -0.47 9.89
C HIS A 95 8.20 0.67 10.64
N HIS A 96 7.64 1.65 9.93
CA HIS A 96 6.90 2.74 10.57
C HIS A 96 5.65 2.26 11.30
N LEU A 97 4.87 1.35 10.70
CA LEU A 97 3.70 0.73 11.34
C LEU A 97 4.10 -0.03 12.61
N ARG A 98 5.23 -0.75 12.60
CA ARG A 98 5.74 -1.45 13.77
C ARG A 98 6.22 -0.48 14.85
N ASP A 99 6.88 0.62 14.49
CA ASP A 99 7.32 1.64 15.46
C ASP A 99 6.12 2.36 16.13
N LEU A 100 4.93 2.29 15.50
CA LEU A 100 3.66 2.76 16.05
C LEU A 100 2.86 1.68 16.80
N ASP A 101 3.40 0.47 16.97
CA ASP A 101 2.72 -0.71 17.55
C ASP A 101 1.39 -1.06 16.84
N LEU A 102 1.30 -0.82 15.53
CA LEU A 102 0.10 -1.14 14.73
C LEU A 102 0.16 -2.54 14.09
N ILE A 103 1.35 -3.12 14.01
CA ILE A 103 1.61 -4.49 13.51
C ILE A 103 2.74 -5.14 14.32
N ASP A 104 2.87 -6.45 14.22
CA ASP A 104 3.91 -7.26 14.87
C ASP A 104 5.24 -7.39 14.08
#